data_AF-A0AAD9GM86-F1
#
_entry.id   AF-A0AAD9GM86-F1
#
_cell.length_a   1.000
_cell.length_b   1.000
_cell.length_c   1.000
_cell.angle_alpha   90.00
_cell.angle_beta   90.00
_cell.angle_gamma   90.00
#
_symmetry.space_group_name_H-M   'P 1'
#
loop_
_entity.id
_entity.type
_entity.pdbx_description
1 polymer ?
#
loop_
_entity_poly.entity_id
_entity_poly.type
_entity_poly.pdbx_seq_one_letter_code
_entity_poly.pdbx_strand_id
1 'polypeptide(L)'
;MVDLPFYRIVAADARAPRDGKHLEILGTFNPIAASDGVKELRVNSQRVRYWMSVGAQPSDRVAHLLGLANVLPMPPTRQYTKKNVAKKDRE
;
A
#
# COMPACT_ATOMS: atom_id res chain seq x y z
N MET A 1 20.66 -10.22 -13.78
CA MET A 1 20.35 -9.80 -12.40
C MET A 1 18.93 -9.25 -12.44
N VAL A 2 17.96 -9.96 -11.88
CA VAL A 2 16.55 -9.52 -11.92
C VAL A 2 16.32 -8.69 -10.67
N ASP A 3 16.14 -7.38 -10.82
CA ASP A 3 15.71 -6.52 -9.72
C ASP A 3 14.23 -6.82 -9.44
N LEU A 4 13.97 -7.63 -8.42
CA LEU A 4 12.64 -8.05 -8.03
C LEU A 4 12.18 -7.13 -6.89
N PRO A 5 11.21 -6.22 -7.11
CA PRO A 5 10.77 -5.31 -6.08
C PRO A 5 10.15 -6.06 -4.90
N PHE A 6 10.58 -5.74 -3.68
CA PHE A 6 10.01 -6.23 -2.44
C PHE A 6 9.72 -5.06 -1.50
N TYR A 7 8.49 -4.98 -1.00
CA TYR A 7 8.05 -3.85 -0.18
C TYR A 7 7.77 -4.26 1.26
N ARG A 8 8.11 -3.37 2.19
CA ARG A 8 7.81 -3.49 3.62
C ARG A 8 6.75 -2.46 3.99
N ILE A 9 5.75 -2.89 4.74
CA ILE A 9 4.74 -2.00 5.33
C ILE A 9 5.25 -1.63 6.71
N VAL A 10 5.58 -0.35 6.91
CA VAL A 10 6.20 0.15 8.13
C VAL A 10 5.41 1.30 8.72
N ALA A 11 5.41 1.40 10.05
CA ALA A 11 5.02 2.61 10.77
C ALA A 11 6.28 3.48 10.91
N ALA A 12 6.21 4.70 10.41
CA ALA A 12 7.29 5.68 10.49
C ALA A 12 6.71 7.10 10.63
N ASP A 13 7.53 8.02 11.09
CA ASP A 13 7.18 9.44 11.07
C ASP A 13 7.12 9.94 9.61
N ALA A 14 6.16 10.82 9.29
CA ALA A 14 5.95 11.31 7.94
C ALA A 14 7.13 12.12 7.37
N ARG A 15 7.99 12.67 8.23
CA ARG A 15 9.20 13.42 7.83
C ARG A 15 10.43 12.52 7.69
N ALA A 16 10.34 11.24 8.07
CA ALA A 16 11.45 10.31 7.94
C ALA A 16 11.73 9.98 6.46
N PRO A 17 13.00 9.75 6.08
CA PRO A 17 13.31 9.33 4.72
C PRO A 17 12.71 7.95 4.44
N ARG A 18 12.38 7.68 3.17
CA ARG A 18 11.68 6.45 2.72
C ARG A 18 12.30 5.16 3.25
N ASP A 19 13.63 5.07 3.14
CA ASP A 19 14.42 3.91 3.54
C ASP A 19 15.11 4.13 4.91
N GLY A 20 14.57 5.06 5.71
CA GLY A 20 15.11 5.47 7.00
C GLY A 20 14.69 4.62 8.18
N LYS A 21 14.92 5.18 9.38
CA LYS A 21 14.50 4.57 10.64
C LYS A 21 12.97 4.54 10.72
N HIS A 22 12.41 3.35 10.76
CA HIS A 22 11.01 3.09 11.07
C HIS A 22 10.81 2.80 12.56
N LEU A 23 9.60 3.03 13.07
CA LEU A 23 9.18 2.65 14.42
C LEU A 23 8.95 1.15 14.50
N GLU A 24 8.21 0.61 13.53
CA GLU A 24 7.81 -0.79 13.52
C GLU A 24 7.52 -1.30 12.10
N ILE A 25 7.74 -2.59 11.87
CA ILE A 25 7.36 -3.28 10.65
C ILE A 25 6.02 -3.96 10.88
N LEU A 26 5.00 -3.55 10.14
CA LEU A 26 3.65 -4.08 10.25
C LEU A 26 3.38 -5.23 9.27
N GLY A 27 4.19 -5.35 8.22
CA GLY A 27 3.99 -6.37 7.21
C GLY A 27 4.96 -6.28 6.02
N THR A 28 4.71 -7.14 5.05
CA THR A 28 5.44 -7.23 3.78
C THR A 28 4.48 -7.42 2.62
N PHE A 29 4.86 -6.90 1.46
CA PHE A 29 4.10 -7.04 0.23
C PHE A 29 5.04 -7.41 -0.92
N ASN A 30 4.78 -8.55 -1.53
CA ASN A 30 5.42 -8.98 -2.75
C ASN A 30 4.53 -8.65 -3.95
N PRO A 31 4.90 -7.67 -4.79
CA PRO A 31 4.13 -7.31 -5.99
C PRO A 31 4.22 -8.39 -7.09
N ILE A 32 5.26 -9.22 -7.05
CA ILE A 32 5.47 -10.31 -7.98
C ILE A 32 4.63 -11.48 -7.51
N ALA A 33 3.77 -11.95 -8.40
CA ALA A 33 2.96 -13.13 -8.13
C ALA A 33 3.87 -14.36 -8.00
N ALA A 34 3.54 -15.24 -7.07
CA ALA A 34 4.10 -16.58 -7.04
C ALA A 34 3.67 -17.37 -8.27
N SER A 35 4.20 -18.59 -8.44
CA SER A 35 3.89 -19.45 -9.58
C SER A 35 2.40 -19.75 -9.75
N ASP A 36 1.62 -19.65 -8.67
CA ASP A 36 0.15 -19.80 -8.63
C ASP A 36 -0.63 -18.53 -9.01
N GLY A 37 0.06 -17.40 -9.27
CA GLY A 37 -0.57 -16.13 -9.64
C GLY A 37 -0.98 -15.25 -8.46
N VAL A 38 -0.82 -15.70 -7.21
CA VAL A 38 -1.17 -14.92 -6.02
C VAL A 38 -0.01 -14.02 -5.59
N LYS A 39 -0.35 -12.78 -5.24
CA LYS A 39 0.60 -11.81 -4.66
C LYS A 39 0.63 -11.98 -3.15
N GLU A 40 1.83 -12.14 -2.60
CA GLU A 40 1.97 -12.36 -1.17
C GLU A 40 1.81 -11.03 -0.40
N LEU A 41 0.83 -10.97 0.49
CA LEU A 41 0.63 -9.89 1.43
C LEU A 41 0.58 -10.47 2.85
N ARG A 42 1.56 -10.11 3.68
CA ARG A 42 1.60 -10.49 5.10
C ARG A 42 1.47 -9.25 5.95
N VAL A 43 0.48 -9.21 6.83
CA VAL A 43 0.24 -8.07 7.73
C VAL A 43 -0.10 -8.55 9.14
N ASN A 44 0.42 -7.85 10.15
CA ASN A 44 0.05 -8.08 11.54
C ASN A 44 -1.18 -7.24 11.89
N SER A 45 -2.35 -7.86 11.82
CA SER A 45 -3.64 -7.20 12.06
C SER A 45 -3.76 -6.55 13.44
N GLN A 46 -3.17 -7.13 14.48
CA GLN A 46 -3.22 -6.58 15.84
C GLN A 46 -2.44 -5.28 15.94
N ARG A 47 -1.23 -5.25 15.38
CA ARG A 47 -0.37 -4.05 15.41
C ARG A 47 -0.92 -2.95 14.52
N VAL A 48 -1.45 -3.29 13.34
CA VAL A 48 -2.14 -2.30 12.49
C VAL A 48 -3.28 -1.64 13.26
N ARG A 49 -4.15 -2.41 13.92
CA ARG A 49 -5.27 -1.87 14.72
C ARG A 49 -4.80 -0.97 15.85
N TYR A 50 -3.71 -1.36 16.53
CA TYR A 50 -3.09 -0.51 17.56
C TYR A 50 -2.66 0.85 16.97
N TRP A 51 -1.90 0.87 15.87
CA TRP A 51 -1.45 2.11 15.26
C TRP A 51 -2.61 2.98 14.77
N MET A 52 -3.66 2.38 14.22
CA MET A 52 -4.89 3.09 13.86
C MET A 52 -5.56 3.72 15.09
N SER A 53 -5.60 3.02 16.22
CA SER A 53 -6.13 3.56 17.49
C SER A 53 -5.31 4.72 18.05
N VAL A 54 -4.01 4.78 17.74
CA VAL A 54 -3.11 5.88 18.15
C VAL A 54 -3.18 7.06 17.15
N GLY A 55 -3.97 6.94 16.09
CA GLY A 55 -4.16 8.01 15.10
C GLY A 55 -3.22 7.95 13.90
N ALA A 56 -2.57 6.80 13.65
CA ALA A 56 -1.78 6.63 12.44
C ALA A 56 -2.65 6.74 11.19
N GLN A 57 -2.13 7.41 10.16
CA GLN A 57 -2.79 7.55 8.87
C GLN A 57 -2.06 6.71 7.80
N PRO A 58 -2.69 5.67 7.25
CA PRO A 58 -2.10 4.88 6.17
C PRO A 58 -2.11 5.68 4.87
N SER A 59 -1.10 5.46 4.02
CA SER A 59 -1.10 5.97 2.65
C SER A 59 -2.14 5.25 1.78
N ASP A 60 -2.59 5.86 0.67
CA ASP A 60 -3.64 5.31 -0.21
C ASP A 60 -3.40 3.85 -0.58
N ARG A 61 -2.14 3.51 -0.93
CA ARG A 61 -1.79 2.15 -1.33
C ARG A 61 -1.85 1.17 -0.17
N VAL A 62 -1.38 1.57 1.02
CA VAL A 62 -1.42 0.73 2.23
C VAL A 62 -2.86 0.54 2.69
N ALA A 63 -3.70 1.57 2.65
CA ALA A 63 -5.12 1.45 2.96
C ALA A 63 -5.82 0.42 2.06
N HIS A 64 -5.51 0.40 0.77
CA HIS A 64 -6.05 -0.58 -0.17
C HIS A 64 -5.55 -2.01 0.15
N LEU A 65 -4.25 -2.19 0.43
CA LEU A 65 -3.70 -3.49 0.85
C LEU A 65 -4.33 -4.00 2.15
N LEU A 66 -4.52 -3.12 3.14
CA LEU A 66 -5.18 -3.46 4.40
C LEU A 66 -6.66 -3.80 4.21
N GLY A 67 -7.33 -3.17 3.24
CA GLY A 67 -8.67 -3.52 2.79
C GLY A 67 -8.74 -4.93 2.19
N LEU A 68 -7.82 -5.25 1.28
CA LEU A 68 -7.70 -6.60 0.69
C LEU A 68 -7.42 -7.68 1.75
N ALA A 69 -6.65 -7.33 2.78
CA ALA A 69 -6.38 -8.21 3.92
C ALA A 69 -7.52 -8.27 4.95
N ASN A 70 -8.65 -7.59 4.71
CA ASN A 70 -9.80 -7.49 5.63
C ASN A 70 -9.42 -6.96 7.04
N VAL A 71 -8.35 -6.16 7.14
CA VAL A 71 -7.91 -5.55 8.41
C VAL A 71 -8.64 -4.23 8.65
N LEU A 72 -8.86 -3.46 7.59
CA LEU A 72 -9.57 -2.19 7.56
C LEU A 72 -10.69 -2.23 6.52
N PRO A 73 -11.72 -1.38 6.63
CA PRO A 73 -12.68 -1.22 5.55
C PRO A 73 -11.96 -0.79 4.26
N MET A 74 -12.40 -1.38 3.14
CA MET A 74 -11.88 -1.03 1.82
C MET A 74 -12.08 0.48 1.58
N PRO A 75 -11.01 1.24 1.26
CA PRO A 75 -11.16 2.66 0.97
C PRO A 75 -12.01 2.86 -0.29
N PRO A 76 -12.76 3.97 -0.40
CA PRO A 76 -13.51 4.27 -1.61
C PRO A 76 -12.56 4.35 -2.79
N THR A 77 -12.96 3.72 -3.91
CA THR A 77 -12.17 3.79 -5.14
C THR A 77 -12.06 5.24 -5.58
N ARG A 78 -10.82 5.73 -5.73
CA ARG A 78 -10.56 7.04 -6.31
C ARG A 78 -11.06 7.01 -7.76
N GLN A 79 -12.14 7.72 -8.04
CA GLN A 79 -12.65 7.85 -9.40
C GLN A 79 -11.55 8.47 -10.27
N TYR A 80 -11.10 7.75 -11.28
CA TYR A 80 -10.19 8.29 -12.28
C TYR A 80 -10.93 9.36 -13.06
N THR A 81 -10.66 10.63 -12.77
CA THR A 81 -11.16 11.73 -13.60
C THR A 81 -10.45 11.64 -14.94
N LYS A 82 -11.19 11.25 -15.99
CA LYS A 82 -10.72 11.28 -17.38
C LYS A 82 -10.51 12.73 -17.82
N LYS A 83 -9.43 13.39 -17.38
CA LYS A 83 -9.08 14.75 -17.82
C LYS A 83 -7.84 14.83 -18.72
N ASN A 84 -7.21 13.69 -19.05
CA ASN A 84 -6.07 13.65 -19.98
C ASN A 84 -6.31 12.75 -21.20
N VAL A 85 -7.55 12.62 -21.69
CA VAL A 85 -7.74 12.24 -23.10
C VAL A 85 -7.58 13.54 -23.90
N ALA A 86 -6.33 13.84 -24.26
CA ALA A 86 -6.03 14.93 -25.18
C ALA A 86 -6.93 14.77 -26.41
N LYS A 87 -7.62 15.85 -26.79
CA LYS A 87 -8.38 15.95 -28.02
C LYS A 87 -7.44 15.51 -29.16
N LYS A 88 -7.68 14.33 -29.72
CA LYS A 88 -7.06 13.96 -30.99
C LYS A 88 -7.75 14.81 -32.05
N ASP A 89 -6.97 15.71 -32.65
CA ASP A 89 -7.36 16.59 -33.74
C ASP A 89 -8.24 15.85 -34.75
N ARG A 90 -9.33 16.53 -35.14
CA ARG A 90 -10.30 16.10 -36.13
C ARG A 90 -9.78 16.62 -37.47
N GLU A 91 -9.43 15.70 -38.36
CA GLU A 91 -9.11 15.96 -39.78
C GLU A 91 -10.34 16.52 -40.52
#